data_AF-A0A1M4UE21-F1
#
_entry.id   AF-A0A1M4UE21-F1
#
_cell.length_a   1.000
_cell.length_b   1.000
_cell.length_c   1.000
_cell.angle_alpha   90.00
_cell.angle_beta   90.00
_cell.angle_gamma   90.00
#
_symmetry.space_group_name_H-M   'P 1'
#
loop_
_entity.id
_entity.type
_entity.pdbx_description
1 polymer ?
#
loop_
_entity_poly.entity_id
_entity_poly.type
_entity_poly.pdbx_seq_one_letter_code
_entity_poly.pdbx_strand_id
1 'polypeptide(L)'
;MLLKIEKMLILIGAILFCLIVMANSGIKYNKFEINNVVRAEKYTDINVCKKTGWIEIKSNKNNASIRIYRNGEEIASFTNNIILNVSKGDIIELQSTTPAKVKIARASGNIIFPHGIIEKYIDEKISLLCRIGMR
;
A
#
# COMPACT_ATOMS: atom_id res chain seq x y z
N MET A 1 6.40 56.35 26.87
CA MET A 1 5.31 55.37 27.11
C MET A 1 4.61 54.95 25.81
N LEU A 2 4.35 55.88 24.87
CA LEU A 2 3.78 55.58 23.54
C LEU A 2 4.56 54.54 22.71
N LEU A 3 5.90 54.58 22.69
CA LEU A 3 6.72 53.65 21.91
C LEU A 3 6.55 52.17 22.30
N LYS A 4 6.12 51.89 23.54
CA LYS A 4 5.81 50.54 24.00
C LYS A 4 4.43 50.08 23.50
N ILE A 5 3.50 51.02 23.36
CA ILE A 5 2.12 50.75 22.90
C ILE A 5 2.13 50.42 21.40
N GLU A 6 2.90 51.16 20.59
CA GLU A 6 3.04 50.87 19.16
C GLU A 6 3.67 49.50 18.88
N LYS A 7 4.72 49.15 19.63
CA LYS A 7 5.36 47.82 19.52
C LYS A 7 4.43 46.69 19.96
N MET A 8 3.57 46.93 20.95
CA MET A 8 2.53 45.98 21.38
C MET A 8 1.45 45.80 20.31
N LEU A 9 1.01 46.88 19.66
CA LEU A 9 0.01 46.84 18.59
C LEU A 9 0.52 46.08 17.36
N ILE A 10 1.78 46.29 16.96
CA ILE A 10 2.41 45.56 15.85
C ILE A 10 2.52 44.07 16.18
N LEU A 11 2.88 43.72 17.42
CA LEU A 11 2.96 42.33 17.85
C LEU A 11 1.60 41.64 17.84
N ILE A 12 0.55 42.31 18.34
CA ILE A 12 -0.82 41.79 18.31
C ILE A 12 -1.31 41.60 16.87
N GLY A 13 -1.02 42.56 15.99
CA GLY A 13 -1.34 42.47 14.56
C GLY A 13 -0.65 41.31 13.86
N ALA A 14 0.63 41.06 14.16
CA ALA A 14 1.37 39.93 13.61
C ALA A 14 0.80 38.58 14.08
N ILE A 15 0.43 38.47 15.36
CA ILE A 15 -0.21 37.26 15.91
C ILE A 15 -1.55 36.99 15.23
N LEU A 16 -2.39 38.03 15.07
CA LEU A 16 -3.68 37.89 14.39
C LEU A 16 -3.52 37.47 12.92
N PHE A 17 -2.57 38.07 12.21
CA PHE A 17 -2.28 37.71 10.82
C PHE A 17 -1.83 36.25 10.70
N CYS A 18 -0.94 35.78 11.57
CA CYS A 18 -0.52 34.37 11.59
C CYS A 18 -1.69 33.41 11.88
N LEU A 19 -2.61 33.76 12.78
CA LEU A 19 -3.79 32.92 13.07
C LEU A 19 -4.75 32.84 11.88
N ILE A 20 -4.96 33.94 11.15
CA ILE A 20 -5.80 33.97 9.94
C ILE A 20 -5.17 33.13 8.82
N VAL A 21 -3.85 33.24 8.62
CA VAL A 21 -3.11 32.42 7.65
C VAL A 21 -3.20 30.94 8.03
N MET A 22 -3.02 30.57 9.30
CA MET A 22 -3.17 29.18 9.75
C MET A 22 -4.59 28.65 9.52
N ALA A 23 -5.63 29.43 9.82
CA ALA A 23 -7.03 29.04 9.61
C ALA A 23 -7.37 28.82 8.13
N ASN A 24 -6.80 29.61 7.22
CA ASN A 24 -7.03 29.49 5.77
C ASN A 24 -6.06 28.56 5.04
N SER A 25 -4.95 28.16 5.67
CA SER A 25 -3.93 27.29 5.05
C SER A 25 -4.36 25.82 4.87
N GLY A 26 -5.52 25.43 5.39
CA GLY A 26 -6.01 24.05 5.27
C GLY A 26 -5.10 23.00 5.94
N ILE A 27 -4.15 23.43 6.78
CA ILE A 27 -3.23 22.56 7.51
C ILE A 27 -4.05 21.79 8.55
N LYS A 28 -4.48 20.59 8.17
CA LYS A 28 -4.95 19.58 9.11
C LYS A 28 -3.77 19.20 9.98
N TYR A 29 -3.82 19.57 11.26
CA TYR A 29 -2.95 19.01 12.27
C TYR A 29 -3.21 17.50 12.33
N ASN A 30 -2.35 16.72 11.68
CA ASN A 30 -2.31 15.28 11.88
C ASN A 30 -1.87 15.08 13.34
N LYS A 31 -2.86 14.74 14.18
CA LYS A 31 -2.64 14.30 15.54
C LYS A 31 -1.84 13.00 15.44
N PHE A 32 -0.54 13.07 15.74
CA PHE A 32 0.28 11.90 15.97
C PHE A 32 -0.17 11.27 17.29
N GLU A 33 -1.18 10.41 17.24
CA GLU A 33 -1.49 9.48 18.33
C GLU A 33 -0.84 8.13 17.99
N ILE A 34 0.37 7.95 18.51
CA ILE A 34 0.94 6.62 18.73
C ILE A 34 0.14 6.05 19.90
N ASN A 35 -0.75 5.08 19.65
CA ASN A 35 -1.19 4.12 20.65
C ASN A 35 -1.67 2.83 19.97
N ASN A 36 -0.85 1.79 20.11
CA ASN A 36 -1.18 0.41 19.79
C ASN A 36 -2.28 -0.10 20.74
N VAL A 37 -3.52 -0.29 20.28
CA VAL A 37 -4.41 -1.35 20.80
C VAL A 37 -5.41 -1.75 19.70
N VAL A 38 -5.40 -3.03 19.35
CA VAL A 38 -6.40 -3.72 18.55
C VAL A 38 -7.79 -3.52 19.18
N ARG A 39 -8.70 -2.84 18.47
CA ARG A 39 -10.16 -3.04 18.58
C ARG A 39 -10.81 -2.71 17.26
N ALA A 40 -11.04 -3.76 16.48
CA ALA A 40 -11.93 -3.70 15.34
C ALA A 40 -13.36 -3.62 15.86
N GLU A 41 -14.05 -2.52 15.64
CA GLU A 41 -15.51 -2.54 15.54
C GLU A 41 -16.01 -1.39 14.67
N LYS A 42 -16.79 -1.82 13.65
CA LYS A 42 -17.78 -1.12 12.83
C LYS A 42 -17.72 0.40 12.79
N TYR A 43 -17.65 0.99 11.59
CA TYR A 43 -18.72 1.87 11.10
C TYR A 43 -18.54 2.17 9.60
N THR A 44 -19.70 2.30 8.96
CA THR A 44 -20.03 2.90 7.66
C THR A 44 -19.58 2.17 6.40
N ASP A 45 -20.59 1.76 5.62
CA ASP A 45 -20.49 1.40 4.20
C ASP A 45 -19.85 2.54 3.40
N ILE A 46 -18.53 2.66 3.46
CA ILE A 46 -17.81 3.24 2.35
C ILE A 46 -17.79 2.14 1.30
N ASN A 47 -18.74 2.24 0.37
CA ASN A 47 -18.68 1.49 -0.88
C ASN A 47 -17.54 2.06 -1.73
N VAL A 48 -16.30 2.01 -1.20
CA VAL A 48 -15.09 2.05 -2.01
C VAL A 48 -15.22 0.79 -2.84
N CYS A 49 -15.54 0.92 -4.13
CA CYS A 49 -15.40 -0.21 -5.05
C CYS A 49 -14.10 -0.92 -4.69
N LYS A 50 -14.14 -2.21 -4.37
CA LYS A 50 -13.03 -3.01 -3.84
C LYS A 50 -11.94 -3.21 -4.91
N LYS A 51 -11.42 -2.11 -5.46
CA LYS A 51 -10.51 -2.01 -6.61
C LYS A 51 -9.09 -2.41 -6.24
N THR A 52 -8.79 -2.52 -4.95
CA THR A 52 -7.49 -2.91 -4.41
C THR A 52 -7.63 -4.11 -3.47
N GLY A 53 -6.58 -4.92 -3.37
CA GLY A 53 -6.51 -6.10 -2.51
C GLY A 53 -5.06 -6.47 -2.23
N TRP A 54 -4.84 -7.61 -1.57
CA TRP A 54 -3.50 -8.13 -1.30
C TRP A 54 -3.40 -9.62 -1.61
N ILE A 55 -2.21 -10.07 -2.02
CA ILE A 55 -1.88 -11.49 -2.22
C ILE A 55 -0.61 -11.84 -1.47
N GLU A 56 -0.57 -13.03 -0.86
CA GLU A 56 0.64 -13.61 -0.27
C GLU A 56 1.17 -14.70 -1.21
N ILE A 57 2.40 -14.52 -1.68
CA ILE A 57 3.09 -15.45 -2.57
C ILE A 57 4.19 -16.17 -1.78
N LYS A 58 4.29 -17.49 -1.94
CA LYS A 58 5.30 -18.34 -1.29
C LYS A 58 6.07 -19.15 -2.30
N SER A 59 7.40 -19.18 -2.14
CA SER A 59 8.27 -20.15 -2.80
C SER A 59 8.32 -21.45 -2.02
N ASN A 60 8.44 -22.59 -2.69
CA ASN A 60 8.78 -23.85 -2.06
C ASN A 60 10.29 -24.06 -1.88
N LYS A 61 11.12 -23.14 -2.38
CA LYS A 61 12.58 -23.28 -2.42
C LYS A 61 13.23 -22.03 -1.82
N ASN A 62 13.73 -22.17 -0.60
CA ASN A 62 14.26 -21.06 0.23
C ASN A 62 15.46 -20.31 -0.39
N ASN A 63 16.09 -20.85 -1.44
CA ASN A 63 17.27 -20.27 -2.08
C ASN A 63 17.02 -19.81 -3.53
N ALA A 64 15.79 -19.91 -4.04
CA ALA A 64 15.46 -19.35 -5.35
C ALA A 64 15.02 -17.90 -5.18
N SER A 65 15.80 -16.97 -5.73
CA SER A 65 15.40 -15.56 -5.78
C SER A 65 14.35 -15.40 -6.88
N ILE A 66 13.12 -15.07 -6.50
CA ILE A 66 12.01 -14.84 -7.41
C ILE A 66 11.84 -13.33 -7.56
N ARG A 67 11.96 -12.85 -8.79
CA ARG A 67 11.65 -11.47 -9.18
C ARG A 67 10.18 -11.39 -9.58
N ILE A 68 9.54 -10.30 -9.20
CA ILE A 68 8.14 -10.03 -9.46
C ILE A 68 8.03 -8.84 -10.37
N TYR A 69 7.31 -9.03 -11.46
CA TYR A 69 6.96 -7.99 -12.40
C TYR A 69 5.47 -7.69 -12.28
N ARG A 70 5.11 -6.41 -12.32
CA ARG A 70 3.75 -5.91 -12.43
C ARG A 70 3.64 -5.15 -13.73
N ASN A 71 2.79 -5.63 -14.64
CA ASN A 71 2.60 -5.01 -15.95
C ASN A 71 3.93 -4.80 -16.70
N GLY A 72 4.86 -5.76 -16.61
CA GLY A 72 6.19 -5.70 -17.22
C GLY A 72 7.29 -5.00 -16.40
N GLU A 73 6.96 -4.33 -15.30
CA GLU A 73 7.95 -3.62 -14.46
C GLU A 73 8.32 -4.41 -13.22
N GLU A 74 9.62 -4.56 -12.94
CA GLU A 74 10.09 -5.22 -11.71
C GLU A 74 9.74 -4.37 -10.48
N ILE A 75 9.00 -4.95 -9.54
CA ILE A 75 8.55 -4.24 -8.33
C ILE A 75 9.14 -4.81 -7.04
N ALA A 76 9.63 -6.06 -7.07
CA ALA A 76 10.17 -6.73 -5.89
C ALA A 76 10.96 -7.98 -6.26
N SER A 77 11.79 -8.44 -5.33
CA SER A 77 12.35 -9.79 -5.33
C SER A 77 12.26 -10.42 -3.94
N PHE A 78 12.11 -11.74 -3.88
CA PHE A 78 11.97 -12.47 -2.61
C PHE A 78 12.52 -13.90 -2.73
N THR A 79 12.93 -14.48 -1.59
CA THR A 79 13.42 -15.87 -1.50
C THR A 79 12.46 -16.80 -0.74
N ASN A 80 11.61 -16.25 0.12
CA ASN A 80 10.68 -17.00 0.96
C ASN A 80 9.23 -16.63 0.62
N ASN A 81 8.69 -15.65 1.34
CA ASN A 81 7.30 -15.20 1.20
C ASN A 81 7.28 -13.69 1.00
N ILE A 82 6.27 -13.21 0.27
CA ILE A 82 6.02 -11.78 0.10
C ILE A 82 4.52 -11.51 0.05
N ILE A 83 4.12 -10.37 0.61
CA ILE A 83 2.76 -9.84 0.50
C ILE A 83 2.80 -8.66 -0.48
N LEU A 84 1.94 -8.71 -1.49
CA LEU A 84 1.83 -7.69 -2.53
C LEU A 84 0.45 -7.06 -2.51
N ASN A 85 0.40 -5.73 -2.48
CA ASN A 85 -0.82 -4.98 -2.75
C ASN A 85 -1.07 -4.94 -4.26
N VAL A 86 -2.28 -5.26 -4.68
CA VAL A 86 -2.66 -5.37 -6.09
C VAL A 86 -3.96 -4.62 -6.37
N SER A 87 -4.13 -4.19 -7.62
CA SER A 87 -5.32 -3.51 -8.11
C SER A 87 -6.02 -4.32 -9.19
N LYS A 88 -7.30 -4.04 -9.43
CA LYS A 88 -8.07 -4.65 -10.52
C LYS A 88 -7.35 -4.41 -11.86
N GLY A 89 -7.09 -5.48 -12.59
CA GLY A 89 -6.43 -5.43 -13.90
C GLY A 89 -4.92 -5.67 -13.88
N ASP A 90 -4.27 -5.62 -12.70
CA ASP A 90 -2.84 -5.90 -12.60
C ASP A 90 -2.48 -7.27 -13.16
N ILE A 91 -1.39 -7.31 -13.91
CA ILE A 91 -0.77 -8.53 -14.44
C ILE A 91 0.46 -8.82 -13.58
N ILE A 92 0.46 -9.93 -12.87
CA ILE A 92 1.59 -10.36 -12.04
C ILE A 92 2.36 -11.44 -12.78
N GLU A 93 3.64 -11.19 -12.98
CA GLU A 93 4.57 -12.09 -13.67
C GLU A 93 5.75 -12.37 -12.76
N LEU A 94 6.34 -13.54 -12.91
CA LEU A 94 7.41 -14.02 -12.05
C LEU A 94 8.57 -14.55 -12.88
N GLN A 95 9.77 -14.32 -12.41
CA GLN A 95 11.00 -14.91 -12.94
C GLN A 95 11.80 -15.46 -11.77
N SER A 96 12.39 -16.64 -11.92
CA SER A 96 13.23 -17.22 -10.86
C SER A 96 14.67 -17.33 -11.30
N THR A 97 15.64 -17.11 -10.41
CA THR A 97 17.06 -17.33 -10.73
C THR A 97 17.42 -18.81 -10.88
N THR A 98 16.62 -19.70 -10.30
CA THR A 98 16.70 -21.15 -10.54
C THR A 98 15.30 -21.73 -10.56
N PRO A 99 15.05 -22.87 -11.20
CA PRO A 99 13.70 -23.42 -11.25
C PRO A 99 13.10 -23.67 -9.85
N ALA A 100 11.87 -23.20 -9.66
CA ALA A 100 11.15 -23.19 -8.39
C ALA A 100 9.64 -23.34 -8.58
N LYS A 101 8.92 -23.81 -7.55
CA LYS A 101 7.45 -23.73 -7.52
C LYS A 101 7.02 -22.57 -6.63
N VAL A 102 6.07 -21.81 -7.14
CA VAL A 102 5.51 -20.65 -6.45
C VAL A 102 4.02 -20.86 -6.29
N LYS A 103 3.50 -20.51 -5.11
CA LYS A 103 2.09 -20.62 -4.80
C LYS A 103 1.51 -19.33 -4.24
N ILE A 104 0.26 -19.05 -4.57
CA ILE A 104 -0.54 -18.03 -3.88
C ILE A 104 -1.07 -18.70 -2.61
N ALA A 105 -0.50 -18.35 -1.47
CA ALA A 105 -0.87 -18.96 -0.20
C ALA A 105 -2.18 -18.38 0.34
N ARG A 106 -2.35 -17.06 0.19
CA ARG A 106 -3.49 -16.31 0.73
C ARG A 106 -3.78 -15.09 -0.15
N ALA A 107 -5.00 -14.59 -0.09
CA ALA A 107 -5.40 -13.35 -0.75
C ALA A 107 -6.54 -12.68 0.02
N SER A 108 -6.76 -11.39 -0.24
CA SER A 108 -7.93 -10.67 0.25
C SER A 108 -9.22 -11.24 -0.38
N GLY A 109 -10.30 -11.31 0.40
CA GLY A 109 -11.55 -11.98 0.00
C GLY A 109 -12.31 -11.34 -1.17
N ASN A 110 -11.84 -10.19 -1.66
CA ASN A 110 -12.38 -9.48 -2.82
C ASN A 110 -11.66 -9.81 -4.13
N ILE A 111 -10.50 -10.49 -4.08
CA ILE A 111 -9.76 -10.89 -5.28
C ILE A 111 -10.42 -12.12 -5.89
N ILE A 112 -10.57 -12.10 -7.22
CA ILE A 112 -11.02 -13.23 -8.02
C ILE A 112 -9.82 -13.76 -8.81
N PHE A 113 -9.52 -15.04 -8.61
CA PHE A 113 -8.57 -15.76 -9.46
C PHE A 113 -9.34 -16.47 -10.58
N PRO A 114 -8.98 -16.23 -11.86
CA PRO A 114 -9.75 -16.72 -13.01
C PRO A 114 -9.75 -18.25 -13.16
N HIS A 115 -8.74 -18.93 -12.63
CA HIS A 115 -8.69 -20.39 -12.50
C HIS A 115 -8.04 -20.68 -11.14
N GLY A 116 -8.33 -21.83 -10.52
CA GLY A 116 -7.84 -22.25 -9.19
C GLY A 116 -6.32 -22.48 -9.10
N ILE A 117 -5.52 -21.61 -9.72
CA ILE A 117 -4.07 -21.60 -9.74
C ILE A 117 -3.60 -21.17 -8.36
N ILE A 118 -3.46 -22.18 -7.51
CA ILE A 118 -2.84 -22.07 -6.20
C ILE A 118 -1.33 -22.24 -6.37
N GLU A 119 -0.82 -22.93 -7.40
CA GLU A 119 0.61 -23.25 -7.57
C GLU A 119 1.05 -23.25 -9.05
N LYS A 120 2.27 -22.76 -9.33
CA LYS A 120 2.89 -22.74 -10.66
C LYS A 120 4.39 -23.02 -10.59
N TYR A 121 4.90 -23.82 -11.53
CA TYR A 121 6.34 -24.00 -11.74
C TYR A 121 6.88 -22.87 -12.61
N ILE A 122 7.99 -22.28 -12.20
CA ILE A 122 8.64 -21.15 -12.87
C ILE A 122 10.12 -21.47 -13.02
N ASP A 123 10.65 -21.22 -14.21
CA ASP A 123 12.06 -21.36 -14.56
C ASP A 123 12.74 -19.99 -14.61
N GLU A 124 13.83 -19.88 -15.38
CA GLU A 124 14.57 -18.63 -15.56
C GLU A 124 13.86 -17.62 -16.49
N LYS A 125 12.72 -17.99 -17.08
CA LYS A 125 11.95 -17.11 -17.96
C LYS A 125 10.82 -16.42 -17.20
N ILE A 126 10.48 -15.21 -17.64
CA ILE A 126 9.31 -14.49 -17.14
C ILE A 126 8.06 -15.29 -17.49
N SER A 127 7.29 -15.62 -16.46
CA SER A 127 6.07 -16.41 -16.55
C SER A 127 4.91 -15.68 -15.91
N LEU A 128 3.81 -15.53 -16.66
CA LEU A 128 2.57 -14.97 -16.13
C LEU A 128 2.06 -15.80 -14.95
N LEU A 129 1.94 -15.23 -13.76
CA LEU A 129 1.32 -15.89 -12.63
C LEU A 129 -0.21 -15.78 -12.72
N CYS A 130 -0.72 -14.54 -12.74
CA CYS A 130 -2.16 -14.30 -12.78
C CYS A 130 -2.48 -12.87 -13.25
N ARG A 131 -3.74 -12.69 -13.67
CA ARG A 131 -4.36 -11.38 -13.87
C ARG A 131 -5.38 -11.14 -12.77
N ILE A 132 -5.31 -9.98 -12.12
CA ILE A 132 -6.09 -9.69 -10.92
C ILE A 132 -7.52 -9.25 -11.30
N GLY A 133 -8.49 -10.10 -10.96
CA GLY A 133 -9.92 -9.77 -10.94
C GLY A 133 -10.35 -9.27 -9.55
N MET A 134 -11.43 -8.48 -9.51
CA MET A 134 -12.08 -8.02 -8.26
C MET A 134 -13.60 -8.20 -8.36
N ARG A 135 -14.23 -8.61 -7.25
CA ARG A 135 -15.70 -8.67 -7.11
C ARG A 135 -16.33 -7.29 -7.05
#